data_AF-A0A645E4A9-F1
#
_entry.id   AF-A0A645E4A9-F1
#
_cell.length_a   1.000
_cell.length_b   1.000
_cell.length_c   1.000
_cell.angle_alpha   90.00
_cell.angle_beta   90.00
_cell.angle_gamma   90.00
#
_symmetry.space_group_name_H-M   'P 1'
#
loop_
_entity.id
_entity.type
_entity.pdbx_description
1 polymer ?
#
loop_
_entity_poly.entity_id
_entity_poly.type
_entity_poly.pdbx_seq_one_letter_code
_entity_poly.pdbx_strand_id
1 'polypeptide(L)'
;MYYWPYRFTQALRFSRAEVSPAQTLTCQFKAEKKALWWYQVDLADCWGQAKLLKLSQAYDSGWLAVSKVDGQWSYLSHEKFSAWSNAWQLTGTEERVYLFFWPQLLEYLGFIFLIIGVPAMFFFTAKRHGSFQKAER
;
A
#
# COMPACT_ATOMS: atom_id res chain seq x y z
N MET A 1 -34.95 4.45 28.36
CA MET A 1 -34.00 3.38 28.74
C MET A 1 -33.67 2.58 27.48
N TYR A 2 -32.44 2.71 26.99
CA TYR A 2 -31.96 1.99 25.80
C TYR A 2 -31.64 0.54 26.18
N TYR A 3 -32.51 -0.40 25.82
CA TYR A 3 -32.23 -1.82 25.94
C TYR A 3 -31.30 -2.23 24.79
N TRP A 4 -30.00 -2.26 25.08
CA TRP A 4 -29.01 -2.92 24.23
C TRP A 4 -29.46 -4.36 23.91
N PRO A 5 -29.37 -4.85 22.66
CA PRO A 5 -30.03 -6.09 22.27
C PRO A 5 -29.20 -7.30 22.69
N TYR A 6 -29.13 -7.58 23.99
CA TYR A 6 -28.45 -8.74 24.57
C TYR A 6 -28.92 -10.07 23.96
N ARG A 7 -30.21 -10.15 23.59
CA ARG A 7 -30.80 -11.31 22.91
C ARG A 7 -30.25 -11.51 21.50
N PHE A 8 -29.92 -10.43 20.77
CA PHE A 8 -29.35 -10.49 19.44
C PHE A 8 -27.94 -11.09 19.47
N THR A 9 -27.08 -10.63 20.39
CA THR A 9 -25.71 -11.16 20.52
C THR A 9 -25.68 -12.63 20.93
N GLN A 10 -26.65 -13.10 21.71
CA GLN A 10 -26.78 -14.52 22.06
C GLN A 10 -27.31 -15.39 20.91
N ALA A 11 -28.07 -14.80 19.97
CA ALA A 11 -28.60 -15.50 18.80
C ALA A 11 -27.55 -15.70 17.69
N LEU A 12 -26.44 -14.94 17.71
CA LEU A 12 -25.30 -15.14 16.82
C LEU A 12 -24.54 -16.41 17.20
N ARG A 13 -25.03 -17.57 16.75
CA ARG A 13 -24.26 -18.81 16.74
C ARG A 13 -23.43 -18.85 15.47
N PHE A 14 -22.11 -18.79 15.61
CA PHE A 14 -21.21 -19.06 14.50
C PHE A 14 -21.31 -20.54 14.13
N SER A 15 -22.15 -20.86 13.15
CA SER A 15 -22.08 -22.15 12.47
C SER A 15 -20.74 -22.19 11.75
N ARG A 16 -19.83 -23.04 12.21
CA ARG A 16 -18.59 -23.34 11.51
C ARG A 16 -19.01 -24.02 10.21
N ALA A 17 -19.07 -23.27 9.12
CA ALA A 17 -19.14 -23.85 7.79
C ALA A 17 -17.96 -24.82 7.69
N GLU A 18 -18.20 -26.05 7.25
CA GLU A 18 -17.13 -26.99 6.97
C GLU A 18 -16.17 -26.30 6.01
N VAL A 19 -15.00 -25.97 6.53
CA VAL A 19 -13.92 -25.42 5.72
C VAL A 19 -13.48 -26.59 4.87
N SER A 20 -13.97 -26.66 3.64
CA SER A 20 -13.36 -27.46 2.58
C SER A 20 -11.85 -27.25 2.72
N PRO A 21 -11.03 -28.32 2.82
CA PRO A 21 -9.62 -28.20 3.12
C PRO A 21 -9.05 -27.14 2.21
N ALA A 22 -8.67 -26.00 2.79
CA ALA A 22 -8.08 -24.91 2.05
C ALA A 22 -6.95 -25.55 1.25
N GLN A 23 -7.07 -25.54 -0.08
CA GLN A 23 -6.07 -26.11 -0.97
C GLN A 23 -4.73 -25.57 -0.48
N THR A 24 -3.93 -26.45 0.13
CA THR A 24 -2.64 -26.07 0.68
C THR A 24 -1.84 -25.59 -0.50
N LEU A 25 -1.61 -24.27 -0.55
CA LEU A 25 -0.78 -23.63 -1.56
C LEU A 25 0.54 -24.42 -1.62
N THR A 26 0.78 -25.07 -2.76
CA THR A 26 1.97 -25.91 -2.99
C THR A 26 3.26 -25.10 -3.00
N CYS A 27 3.17 -23.78 -3.05
CA CYS A 27 4.32 -22.89 -3.07
C CYS A 27 4.24 -21.90 -1.89
N GLN A 28 5.29 -21.86 -1.07
CA GLN A 28 5.48 -20.82 -0.08
C GLN A 28 6.24 -19.69 -0.76
N PHE A 29 5.68 -18.48 -0.76
CA PHE A 29 6.37 -17.29 -1.23
C PHE A 29 6.86 -16.47 -0.04
N LYS A 30 7.97 -15.77 -0.21
CA LYS A 30 8.50 -14.87 0.82
C LYS A 30 8.05 -13.44 0.53
N ALA A 31 7.30 -12.86 1.45
CA ALA A 31 6.91 -11.45 1.39
C ALA A 31 7.66 -10.67 2.46
N GLU A 32 8.42 -9.66 2.05
CA GLU A 32 9.16 -8.76 2.93
C GLU A 32 8.55 -7.36 2.87
N LYS A 33 8.07 -6.89 4.01
CA LYS A 33 7.68 -5.49 4.19
C LYS A 33 8.94 -4.66 4.46
N LYS A 34 9.39 -3.88 3.48
CA LYS A 34 10.56 -2.98 3.62
C LYS A 34 10.18 -1.65 4.25
N ALA A 35 9.01 -1.14 3.89
CA ALA A 35 8.46 0.09 4.46
C ALA A 35 6.93 0.00 4.52
N LEU A 36 6.28 1.03 5.07
CA LEU A 36 4.82 1.14 5.05
C LEU A 36 4.27 1.24 3.62
N TRP A 37 5.03 1.90 2.74
CA TRP A 37 4.70 2.15 1.34
C TRP A 37 5.35 1.17 0.35
N TRP A 38 6.17 0.21 0.83
CA TRP A 38 6.93 -0.69 -0.03
C TRP A 38 6.92 -2.13 0.50
N TYR A 39 6.43 -3.03 -0.36
CA TYR A 39 6.52 -4.48 -0.18
C TYR A 39 7.30 -5.11 -1.33
N GLN A 40 8.10 -6.11 -0.99
CA GLN A 40 8.77 -6.96 -1.95
C GLN A 40 8.27 -8.39 -1.76
N VAL A 41 7.88 -9.03 -2.85
CA VAL A 41 7.46 -10.43 -2.87
C VAL A 41 8.39 -11.19 -3.79
N ASP A 42 9.05 -12.21 -3.24
CA ASP A 42 9.88 -13.13 -4.00
C ASP A 42 9.05 -14.37 -4.33
N LEU A 43 8.88 -14.64 -5.64
CA LEU A 43 8.09 -15.75 -6.19
C LEU A 43 8.96 -16.81 -6.88
N ALA A 44 10.27 -16.82 -6.63
CA ALA A 44 11.21 -17.78 -7.23
C ALA A 44 10.75 -19.24 -7.05
N ASP A 45 10.19 -19.57 -5.89
CA ASP A 45 9.71 -20.93 -5.57
C ASP A 45 8.29 -21.22 -6.13
N CYS A 46 7.62 -20.22 -6.72
CA CYS A 46 6.25 -20.27 -7.22
C CYS A 46 6.16 -20.10 -8.76
N TRP A 47 7.28 -20.23 -9.47
CA TRP A 47 7.37 -19.96 -10.91
C TRP A 47 6.33 -20.78 -11.71
N GLY A 48 5.53 -20.10 -12.53
CA GLY A 48 4.44 -20.69 -13.33
C GLY A 48 3.19 -21.14 -12.56
N GLN A 49 3.19 -21.11 -11.21
CA GLN A 49 2.06 -21.57 -10.38
C GLN A 49 1.24 -20.41 -9.79
N ALA A 50 1.90 -19.30 -9.45
CA ALA A 50 1.22 -18.14 -8.88
C ALA A 50 0.49 -17.34 -9.97
N LYS A 51 -0.85 -17.35 -9.93
CA LYS A 51 -1.71 -16.59 -10.86
C LYS A 51 -2.29 -15.32 -10.25
N LEU A 52 -2.36 -15.24 -8.93
CA LEU A 52 -3.00 -14.15 -8.21
C LEU A 52 -2.18 -13.81 -6.97
N LEU A 53 -1.73 -12.56 -6.90
CA LEU A 53 -1.13 -12.00 -5.71
C LEU A 53 -2.20 -11.23 -4.93
N LYS A 54 -2.52 -11.66 -3.72
CA LYS A 54 -3.48 -10.97 -2.84
C LYS A 54 -2.73 -10.29 -1.70
N LEU A 55 -3.04 -9.02 -1.47
CA LEU A 55 -2.61 -8.28 -0.29
C LEU A 55 -3.80 -8.11 0.66
N SER A 56 -3.63 -8.58 1.90
CA SER A 56 -4.65 -8.52 2.96
C SER A 56 -4.77 -7.11 3.58
N GLN A 57 -4.95 -6.11 2.74
CA GLN A 57 -5.23 -4.72 3.10
C GLN A 57 -6.44 -4.22 2.34
N ALA A 58 -7.10 -3.20 2.90
CA ALA A 58 -8.24 -2.56 2.26
C ALA A 58 -7.87 -2.08 0.85
N TYR A 59 -8.77 -2.32 -0.11
CA TYR A 59 -8.58 -1.93 -1.50
C TYR A 59 -8.35 -0.42 -1.64
N ASP A 60 -7.29 -0.03 -2.33
CA ASP A 60 -6.96 1.37 -2.62
C ASP A 60 -6.26 1.46 -3.99
N SER A 61 -6.74 2.33 -4.87
CA SER A 61 -6.16 2.57 -6.22
C SER A 61 -4.76 3.20 -6.18
N GLY A 62 -4.31 3.62 -5.00
CA GLY A 62 -2.98 4.12 -4.72
C GLY A 62 -1.86 3.07 -4.79
N TRP A 63 -2.23 1.78 -4.83
CA TRP A 63 -1.26 0.71 -4.93
C TRP A 63 -0.84 0.43 -6.37
N LEU A 64 0.46 0.43 -6.60
CA LEU A 64 1.08 0.09 -7.86
C LEU A 64 1.93 -1.17 -7.67
N ALA A 65 1.72 -2.17 -8.50
CA ALA A 65 2.58 -3.35 -8.52
C ALA A 65 3.36 -3.40 -9.83
N VAL A 66 4.67 -3.59 -9.70
CA VAL A 66 5.61 -3.70 -10.83
C VAL A 66 6.40 -5.00 -10.70
N SER A 67 6.60 -5.64 -11.83
CA SER A 67 7.39 -6.85 -11.95
C SER A 67 8.40 -6.70 -13.06
N LYS A 68 9.46 -7.50 -13.00
CA LYS A 68 10.42 -7.62 -14.08
C LYS A 68 10.16 -8.93 -14.82
N VAL A 69 9.74 -8.84 -16.07
CA VAL A 69 9.53 -9.99 -16.97
C VAL A 69 10.55 -9.86 -18.10
N ASP A 70 11.38 -10.88 -18.29
CA ASP A 70 12.39 -10.95 -19.36
C ASP A 70 13.29 -9.70 -19.49
N GLY A 71 13.66 -9.10 -18.36
CA GLY A 71 14.51 -7.91 -18.34
C GLY A 71 13.76 -6.57 -18.41
N GLN A 72 12.46 -6.57 -18.74
CA GLN A 72 11.64 -5.38 -18.90
C GLN A 72 10.73 -5.17 -17.68
N TRP A 73 10.51 -3.90 -17.33
CA TRP A 73 9.59 -3.53 -16.26
C TRP A 73 8.17 -3.46 -16.80
N SER A 74 7.27 -4.28 -16.24
CA SER A 74 5.85 -4.28 -16.56
C SER A 74 5.02 -3.93 -15.33
N TYR A 75 3.91 -3.22 -15.57
CA TYR A 75 2.89 -2.96 -14.56
C TYR A 75 1.92 -4.14 -14.52
N LEU A 76 1.54 -4.56 -13.32
CA LEU A 76 0.54 -5.60 -13.13
C LEU A 76 -0.86 -4.99 -13.02
N SER A 77 -1.87 -5.69 -13.57
CA SER A 77 -3.26 -5.27 -13.47
C SER A 77 -3.72 -5.31 -12.01
N HIS A 78 -4.15 -4.17 -11.48
CA HIS A 78 -4.66 -4.03 -10.10
C HIS A 78 -6.16 -4.22 -10.08
N GLU A 79 -6.63 -5.15 -9.24
CA GLU A 79 -8.03 -5.53 -9.14
C GLU A 79 -8.49 -5.65 -7.69
N LYS A 80 -9.80 -5.49 -7.51
CA LYS A 80 -10.45 -5.61 -6.21
C LYS A 80 -10.87 -7.05 -5.98
N PHE A 81 -10.16 -7.77 -5.12
CA PHE A 81 -10.47 -9.17 -4.80
C PHE A 81 -11.38 -9.28 -3.58
N SER A 82 -12.41 -10.13 -3.68
CA SER A 82 -13.43 -10.36 -2.64
C SER A 82 -14.06 -9.09 -2.08
N ALA A 83 -14.21 -8.04 -2.90
CA ALA A 83 -14.84 -6.77 -2.55
C ALA A 83 -14.16 -5.93 -1.44
N TRP A 84 -13.02 -6.33 -0.89
CA TRP A 84 -12.32 -5.53 0.13
C TRP A 84 -10.81 -5.53 0.03
N SER A 85 -10.19 -6.48 -0.69
CA SER A 85 -8.73 -6.65 -0.70
C SER A 85 -8.09 -6.25 -2.03
N ASN A 86 -6.83 -5.82 -1.98
CA ASN A 86 -6.04 -5.59 -3.17
C ASN A 86 -5.56 -6.92 -3.76
N ALA A 87 -5.65 -7.05 -5.07
CA ALA A 87 -5.01 -8.15 -5.77
C ALA A 87 -4.42 -7.72 -7.10
N TRP A 88 -3.46 -8.51 -7.57
CA TRP A 88 -2.83 -8.36 -8.88
C TRP A 88 -2.84 -9.69 -9.60
N GLN A 89 -3.20 -9.67 -10.87
CA GLN A 89 -3.08 -10.84 -11.74
C GLN A 89 -1.60 -11.01 -12.13
N LEU A 90 -1.11 -12.23 -11.96
CA LEU A 90 0.25 -12.62 -12.34
C LEU A 90 0.20 -13.44 -13.62
N THR A 91 1.18 -13.24 -14.50
CA THR A 91 1.32 -14.00 -15.74
C THR A 91 2.00 -15.36 -15.48
N GLY A 92 2.65 -15.50 -14.33
CA GLY A 92 3.37 -16.71 -13.89
C GLY A 92 4.84 -16.71 -14.29
N THR A 93 5.31 -15.67 -14.98
CA THR A 93 6.72 -15.50 -15.41
C THR A 93 7.50 -14.60 -14.45
N GLU A 94 6.83 -13.95 -13.50
CA GLU A 94 7.40 -12.99 -12.59
C GLU A 94 8.20 -13.69 -11.46
N GLU A 95 9.50 -13.42 -11.37
CA GLU A 95 10.32 -13.91 -10.25
C GLU A 95 10.14 -13.08 -8.99
N ARG A 96 9.92 -11.77 -9.17
CA ARG A 96 9.82 -10.79 -8.08
C ARG A 96 8.82 -9.71 -8.41
N VAL A 97 7.97 -9.40 -7.44
CA VAL A 97 6.97 -8.34 -7.52
C VAL A 97 7.25 -7.30 -6.46
N TYR A 98 7.26 -6.04 -6.88
CA TYR A 98 7.40 -4.89 -6.00
C TYR A 98 6.08 -4.14 -5.95
N LEU A 99 5.60 -3.86 -4.74
CA LEU A 99 4.38 -3.10 -4.51
C LEU A 99 4.75 -1.76 -3.88
N PHE A 100 4.20 -0.70 -4.42
CA PHE A 100 4.42 0.68 -4.00
C PHE A 100 3.10 1.39 -3.74
N PHE A 101 3.02 2.15 -2.65
CA PHE A 101 1.86 3.00 -2.36
C PHE A 101 2.21 4.47 -2.59
N TRP A 102 1.82 5.00 -3.75
CA TRP A 102 2.21 6.36 -4.15
C TRP A 102 1.53 7.48 -3.32
N PRO A 103 0.31 7.34 -2.76
CA PRO A 103 -0.27 8.40 -1.93
C PRO A 103 0.58 8.74 -0.71
N GLN A 104 1.17 7.73 -0.07
CA GLN A 104 2.06 7.93 1.08
C GLN A 104 3.38 8.61 0.70
N LEU A 105 3.89 8.39 -0.52
CA LEU A 105 5.05 9.14 -1.01
C LEU A 105 4.74 10.63 -1.18
N LEU A 106 3.55 10.96 -1.67
CA LEU A 106 3.12 12.36 -1.80
C LEU A 106 2.90 13.02 -0.44
N GLU A 107 2.43 12.28 0.54
CA GLU A 107 2.32 12.77 1.92
C GLU A 107 3.69 13.16 2.47
N TYR A 108 4.70 12.28 2.30
CA TYR A 108 6.07 12.58 2.69
C TYR A 108 6.65 13.78 1.94
N LEU A 109 6.38 13.90 0.64
CA LEU A 109 6.75 15.08 -0.14
C LEU A 109 6.11 16.36 0.44
N GLY A 110 4.82 16.30 0.78
CA GLY A 110 4.09 17.40 1.41
C GLY A 110 4.71 17.82 2.74
N PHE A 111 5.08 16.86 3.60
CA PHE A 111 5.76 17.17 4.87
C PHE A 111 7.13 17.79 4.66
N ILE A 112 7.91 17.35 3.66
CA ILE A 112 9.19 17.98 3.33
C ILE A 112 8.99 19.45 2.93
N PHE A 113 7.99 19.73 2.09
CA PHE A 113 7.65 21.11 1.73
C PHE A 113 7.19 21.93 2.92
N LEU A 114 6.48 21.35 3.87
CA LEU A 114 6.04 22.07 5.06
C LEU A 114 7.23 22.38 5.98
N ILE A 115 8.07 21.38 6.26
CA ILE A 115 9.22 21.51 7.17
C ILE A 115 10.29 22.45 6.62
N ILE A 116 10.52 22.44 5.30
CA ILE A 116 11.57 23.28 4.68
C ILE A 116 10.99 24.59 4.15
N GLY A 117 9.84 24.53 3.48
CA GLY A 117 9.24 25.66 2.79
C GLY A 117 8.70 26.72 3.73
N VAL A 118 8.07 26.33 4.85
CA VAL A 118 7.53 27.30 5.81
C VAL A 118 8.65 28.11 6.48
N PRO A 119 9.72 27.50 7.06
CA PRO A 119 10.83 28.27 7.60
C PRO A 119 11.57 29.10 6.55
N ALA A 120 11.75 28.56 5.34
CA ALA A 120 12.36 29.32 4.25
C ALA A 120 11.55 30.57 3.92
N MET A 121 10.23 30.46 3.82
CA MET A 121 9.35 31.60 3.57
C MET A 121 9.47 32.67 4.65
N PHE A 122 9.50 32.28 5.93
CA PHE A 122 9.71 33.22 7.04
C PHE A 122 11.11 33.86 7.01
N PHE A 123 12.15 33.10 6.66
CA PHE A 123 13.51 33.63 6.52
C PHE A 123 13.63 34.62 5.36
N PHE A 124 13.04 34.31 4.20
CA PHE A 124 13.08 35.18 3.02
C PHE A 124 12.25 36.45 3.21
N THR A 125 11.11 36.37 3.89
CA THR A 125 10.29 37.56 4.22
C THR A 125 10.98 38.45 5.26
N ALA A 126 11.61 37.88 6.28
CA ALA A 126 12.40 38.63 7.26
C ALA A 126 13.59 39.37 6.61
N LYS A 127 14.31 38.73 5.68
CA LYS A 127 15.38 39.38 4.90
C LYS A 127 14.89 40.55 4.06
N ARG A 128 13.72 40.43 3.41
CA ARG A 128 13.13 41.51 2.60
C ARG A 128 12.74 42.74 3.44
N HIS A 129 12.30 42.53 4.69
CA HIS A 129 11.94 43.64 5.57
C HIS A 129 13.18 44.39 6.10
N GLY A 130 14.26 43.68 6.43
CA GLY A 130 15.53 44.29 6.85
C GLY A 130 16.25 45.07 5.75
N SER A 131 16.07 44.71 4.47
CA SER A 131 16.67 45.45 3.35
C SER A 131 15.98 46.79 3.06
N PHE A 132 14.66 46.90 3.29
CA PHE A 132 13.92 48.16 3.09
C PHE A 132 14.33 49.22 4.11
N GLN A 133 14.44 48.85 5.39
CA GLN A 133 14.85 49.76 6.47
C GLN A 133 16.27 50.33 6.30
N LYS A 134 17.14 49.65 5.54
CA LYS A 134 18.52 50.07 5.28
C LYS A 134 18.66 50.97 4.04
N ALA A 135 17.61 51.08 3.21
CA ALA A 135 17.58 51.96 2.05
C ALA A 135 16.98 53.34 2.35
N GLU A 136 16.30 53.50 3.50
CA GLU A 136 15.69 54.76 3.96
C GLU A 136 16.55 55.53 4.99
N ARG A 137 17.74 55.01 5.35
CA ARG A 137 18.77 55.72 6.14
C ARG A 137 19.96 56.07 5.26
#